data_AF-A0A4C9XJ07-F1
#
_entry.id   AF-A0A4C9XJ07-F1
#
_cell.length_a   1.000
_cell.length_b   1.000
_cell.length_c   1.000
_cell.angle_alpha   90.00
_cell.angle_beta   90.00
_cell.angle_gamma   90.00
#
_symmetry.space_group_name_H-M   'P 1'
#
loop_
_entity.id
_entity.type
_entity.pdbx_description
1 polymer ?
#
loop_
_entity_poly.entity_id
_entity_poly.type
_entity_poly.pdbx_seq_one_letter_code
_entity_poly.pdbx_strand_id
1 'polypeptide(L)'
;MNIRHQYNEALNKLEVDVNDGLRDLINIYCAAIDSFENDIVDSIALYVLDMGNKETCRYLQEILSKNEDPYLVKEFKIWISEINKKS
;
A
#
# COMPACT_ATOMS: atom_id res chain seq x y z
N MET A 1 -15.05 -3.03 10.92
CA MET A 1 -13.62 -2.87 11.30
C MET A 1 -13.27 -1.40 11.11
N ASN A 2 -12.59 -0.75 12.05
CA ASN A 2 -12.30 0.69 11.93
C ASN A 2 -10.99 0.88 11.14
N ILE A 3 -11.10 1.21 9.85
CA ILE A 3 -9.98 1.42 8.92
C ILE A 3 -8.95 2.41 9.50
N ARG A 4 -9.43 3.48 10.15
CA ARG A 4 -8.57 4.50 10.77
C ARG A 4 -7.74 3.96 11.92
N HIS A 5 -8.30 3.06 12.74
CA HIS A 5 -7.53 2.40 13.80
C HIS A 5 -6.42 1.53 13.21
N GLN A 6 -6.75 0.69 12.22
CA GLN A 6 -5.76 -0.16 11.56
C GLN A 6 -4.66 0.66 10.87
N TYR A 7 -5.04 1.77 10.24
CA TYR A 7 -4.10 2.70 9.64
C TYR A 7 -3.12 3.26 10.67
N ASN A 8 -3.60 3.74 11.82
CA ASN A 8 -2.73 4.23 12.88
C ASN A 8 -1.79 3.14 13.45
N GLU A 9 -2.27 1.91 13.58
CA GLU A 9 -1.42 0.78 13.98
C GLU A 9 -0.34 0.49 12.93
N ALA A 10 -0.69 0.52 11.65
CA ALA A 10 0.25 0.33 10.55
C ALA A 10 1.32 1.44 10.51
N LEU A 11 0.95 2.69 10.79
CA LEU A 11 1.92 3.79 10.93
C LEU A 11 2.90 3.57 12.08
N ASN A 12 2.42 3.12 13.25
CA ASN A 12 3.31 2.81 14.37
C ASN A 12 4.29 1.68 14.02
N LYS A 13 3.84 0.68 13.25
CA LYS A 13 4.71 -0.41 12.77
C LYS A 13 5.74 0.08 11.76
N LEU A 14 5.36 1.01 10.89
CA LEU A 14 6.24 1.59 9.87
C LEU A 14 7.51 2.20 10.48
N GLU A 15 7.43 2.76 11.70
CA GLU A 15 8.58 3.30 12.44
C GLU A 15 9.53 2.22 12.96
N VAL A 16 9.04 0.98 13.14
CA VAL A 16 9.80 -0.15 13.71
C VAL A 16 10.33 -1.07 12.60
N ASP A 17 9.46 -1.43 11.65
CA ASP A 17 9.74 -2.23 10.48
C ASP A 17 8.97 -1.67 9.28
N VAL A 18 9.72 -1.01 8.39
CA VAL A 18 9.16 -0.37 7.20
C VAL A 18 8.43 -1.39 6.32
N ASN A 19 8.95 -2.60 6.17
CA ASN A 19 8.36 -3.58 5.25
C ASN A 19 7.08 -4.19 5.83
N ASP A 20 7.02 -4.44 7.14
CA ASP A 20 5.78 -4.89 7.79
C ASP A 20 4.72 -3.79 7.77
N GLY A 21 5.09 -2.55 8.13
CA GLY A 21 4.18 -1.40 8.09
C GLY A 21 3.62 -1.13 6.69
N LEU A 22 4.46 -1.15 5.65
CA LEU A 22 4.00 -0.96 4.27
C LEU A 22 3.07 -2.08 3.80
N ARG A 23 3.28 -3.34 4.21
CA ARG A 23 2.36 -4.44 3.87
C ARG A 23 0.98 -4.21 4.47
N ASP A 24 0.93 -3.80 5.74
CA ASP A 24 -0.33 -3.49 6.41
C ASP A 24 -1.04 -2.31 5.74
N LEU A 25 -0.31 -1.23 5.42
CA LEU A 25 -0.87 -0.09 4.69
C LEU A 25 -1.44 -0.51 3.32
N ILE A 26 -0.73 -1.32 2.54
CA ILE A 26 -1.22 -1.82 1.25
C ILE A 26 -2.49 -2.66 1.41
N ASN A 27 -2.56 -3.52 2.43
CA ASN A 27 -3.77 -4.30 2.71
C ASN A 27 -4.96 -3.41 3.08
N ILE A 28 -4.71 -2.37 3.89
CA ILE A 28 -5.72 -1.37 4.23
C ILE A 28 -6.18 -0.62 2.98
N TYR A 29 -5.26 -0.23 2.09
CA TYR A 29 -5.59 0.41 0.82
C TYR A 29 -6.56 -0.42 -0.01
N CYS A 30 -6.28 -1.72 -0.18
CA CYS A 30 -7.19 -2.63 -0.90
C CYS A 30 -8.58 -2.71 -0.26
N ALA A 31 -8.67 -2.66 1.07
CA ALA A 31 -9.95 -2.71 1.79
C ALA A 31 -10.70 -1.36 1.80
N ALA A 32 -9.98 -0.25 1.70
CA ALA A 32 -10.50 1.11 1.84
C ALA A 32 -10.84 1.78 0.50
N ILE A 33 -10.46 1.18 -0.63
CA ILE A 33 -10.57 1.79 -1.97
C ILE A 33 -12.00 2.10 -2.39
N ASP A 34 -12.96 1.26 -1.96
CA ASP A 34 -14.40 1.45 -2.20
C ASP A 34 -15.09 2.15 -1.02
N SER A 35 -14.32 2.69 -0.07
CA SER A 35 -14.82 3.38 1.11
C SER A 35 -14.80 4.91 0.94
N PHE A 36 -15.41 5.64 1.89
CA PHE A 36 -15.38 7.11 1.90
C PHE A 36 -14.09 7.69 2.53
N GLU A 37 -13.12 6.86 2.94
CA GLU A 37 -11.88 7.28 3.63
C GLU A 37 -10.78 7.69 2.64
N ASN A 38 -11.09 8.64 1.74
CA ASN A 38 -10.15 9.08 0.70
C ASN A 38 -8.85 9.65 1.27
N ASP A 39 -8.90 10.29 2.44
CA ASP A 39 -7.70 10.83 3.12
C ASP A 39 -6.70 9.73 3.49
N ILE A 40 -7.20 8.57 3.91
CA ILE A 40 -6.38 7.41 4.27
C ILE A 40 -5.80 6.76 3.00
N VAL A 41 -6.63 6.57 1.98
CA VAL A 41 -6.23 5.97 0.69
C VAL A 41 -5.11 6.79 0.04
N ASP A 42 -5.30 8.11 -0.07
CA ASP A 42 -4.30 9.02 -0.63
C ASP A 42 -3.00 9.00 0.19
N SER A 43 -3.11 9.01 1.52
CA SER A 43 -1.94 8.96 2.40
C SER A 43 -1.14 7.68 2.24
N ILE A 44 -1.79 6.52 2.10
CA ILE A 44 -1.10 5.24 1.93
C ILE A 44 -0.28 5.24 0.63
N ALA A 45 -0.84 5.75 -0.46
CA ALA A 45 -0.14 5.86 -1.74
C ALA A 45 1.18 6.64 -1.58
N LEU A 46 1.16 7.73 -0.81
CA LEU A 46 2.36 8.52 -0.53
C LEU A 46 3.41 7.71 0.25
N TYR A 47 3.04 7.02 1.33
CA TYR A 47 3.99 6.19 2.10
C TYR A 47 4.60 5.08 1.27
N VAL A 48 3.78 4.36 0.49
CA VAL A 48 4.25 3.26 -0.35
C VAL A 48 5.20 3.75 -1.43
N LEU A 49 4.90 4.88 -2.06
CA LEU A 49 5.78 5.46 -3.08
C LEU A 49 7.07 6.00 -2.48
N ASP A 50 7.03 6.63 -1.30
CA ASP A 50 8.19 7.27 -0.68
C ASP A 50 9.18 6.25 -0.09
N MET A 51 8.65 5.27 0.66
CA MET A 51 9.45 4.30 1.42
C MET A 51 9.54 2.92 0.76
N GLY A 52 8.82 2.71 -0.33
CA GLY A 52 8.77 1.44 -1.03
C GLY A 52 10.14 1.00 -1.57
N ASN A 53 10.38 -0.30 -1.52
CA ASN A 53 11.62 -0.92 -1.98
C ASN A 53 11.33 -2.23 -2.75
N LYS A 54 12.38 -3.01 -3.03
CA LYS A 54 12.26 -4.30 -3.75
C LYS A 54 11.31 -5.29 -3.06
N GLU A 55 11.27 -5.33 -1.73
CA GLU A 55 10.32 -6.18 -1.00
C GLU A 55 8.88 -5.68 -1.17
N THR A 56 8.66 -4.37 -1.14
CA THR A 56 7.35 -3.75 -1.43
C THR A 56 6.88 -4.10 -2.84
N CYS A 57 7.75 -4.00 -3.84
CA CYS A 57 7.42 -4.37 -5.23
C CYS A 57 7.02 -5.84 -5.35
N ARG A 58 7.76 -6.74 -4.70
CA ARG A 58 7.42 -8.18 -4.69
C ARG A 58 6.06 -8.41 -4.04
N TYR A 59 5.76 -7.74 -2.93
CA TYR A 59 4.46 -7.85 -2.27
C TYR A 59 3.30 -7.32 -3.15
N LEU A 60 3.49 -6.19 -3.81
CA LEU A 60 2.52 -5.67 -4.78
C LEU A 60 2.28 -6.66 -5.93
N GLN A 61 3.33 -7.31 -6.44
CA GLN A 61 3.20 -8.36 -7.46
C GLN A 61 2.43 -9.59 -6.95
N GLU A 62 2.64 -10.00 -5.69
CA GLU A 62 1.88 -11.08 -5.06
C GLU A 62 0.39 -10.74 -4.97
N ILE A 63 0.04 -9.50 -4.63
CA ILE A 63 -1.36 -9.06 -4.62
C ILE A 63 -1.95 -9.06 -6.03
N LEU A 64 -1.22 -8.51 -7.01
CA LEU A 64 -1.64 -8.48 -8.41
C LEU A 64 -1.88 -9.89 -8.98
N SER A 65 -1.15 -10.92 -8.51
CA SER A 65 -1.37 -12.30 -8.94
C SER A 65 -2.69 -12.90 -8.46
N LYS A 66 -3.32 -12.30 -7.45
CA LYS A 66 -4.55 -12.79 -6.79
C LYS A 66 -5.75 -11.87 -7.01
N ASN A 67 -5.54 -10.67 -7.52
CA ASN A 67 -6.56 -9.63 -7.60
C ASN A 67 -6.88 -9.28 -9.06
N GLU A 68 -8.17 -9.31 -9.40
CA GLU A 68 -8.68 -9.01 -10.73
C GLU A 68 -9.23 -7.59 -10.85
N ASP A 69 -9.24 -6.81 -9.76
CA ASP A 69 -9.74 -5.44 -9.76
C ASP A 69 -8.93 -4.55 -10.73
N PRO A 70 -9.54 -4.00 -11.80
CA PRO A 70 -8.82 -3.24 -12.82
C PRO A 70 -8.17 -1.97 -12.29
N TYR A 71 -8.75 -1.34 -11.26
CA TYR A 71 -8.22 -0.13 -10.65
C TYR A 71 -6.94 -0.46 -9.87
N LEU A 72 -7.00 -1.44 -8.98
CA LEU A 72 -5.84 -1.90 -8.21
C LEU A 72 -4.72 -2.40 -9.12
N VAL A 73 -5.07 -3.10 -10.21
CA VAL A 73 -4.10 -3.55 -11.20
C VAL A 73 -3.36 -2.39 -11.86
N LYS A 74 -4.08 -1.34 -12.26
CA LYS A 74 -3.49 -0.14 -12.85
C LYS A 74 -2.61 0.58 -11.84
N GLU A 75 -3.13 0.79 -10.64
CA GLU A 75 -2.49 1.60 -9.61
C GLU A 75 -1.18 0.96 -9.10
N PHE A 76 -1.21 -0.32 -8.76
CA PHE A 76 -0.01 -1.00 -8.27
C PHE A 76 1.08 -1.16 -9.34
N LYS A 77 0.70 -1.26 -10.62
CA LYS A 77 1.68 -1.20 -11.71
C LYS A 77 2.40 0.15 -11.77
N ILE A 78 1.68 1.25 -11.55
CA ILE A 78 2.28 2.58 -11.46
C ILE A 78 3.22 2.63 -10.26
N TRP A 79 2.78 2.19 -9.09
CA TRP A 79 3.62 2.21 -7.87
C TRP A 79 4.89 1.38 -8.02
N ILE A 80 4.80 0.16 -8.56
CA ILE A 80 5.97 -0.67 -8.86
C ILE A 80 6.92 0.05 -9.81
N SER A 81 6.40 0.71 -10.85
CA SER A 81 7.24 1.45 -11.79
C SER A 81 7.96 2.63 -11.12
N GLU A 82 7.28 3.39 -10.27
CA GLU A 82 7.85 4.54 -9.58
C GLU A 82 8.89 4.12 -8.52
N ILE A 83 8.61 3.07 -7.74
CA ILE A 83 9.56 2.53 -6.76
C ILE A 83 10.84 2.03 -7.47
N ASN A 84 10.69 1.30 -8.57
CA ASN A 84 11.85 0.80 -9.33
C ASN A 84 12.68 1.91 -9.99
N LYS A 85 12.11 3.09 -10.27
CA LYS A 85 12.88 4.25 -10.76
C LYS A 85 13.77 4.87 -9.69
N LYS A 86 13.42 4.70 -8.41
CA LYS A 86 14.15 5.24 -7.27
C LYS A 86 15.31 4.35 -6.81
N SER A 87 15.27 3.05 -7.17
CA SER A 87 16.27 2.03 -6.78
C SER A 87 17.40 1.89 -7.78
#